data_AF-A0A409XPR1-F1
#
_entry.id   AF-A0A409XPR1-F1
#
_cell.length_a   1.000
_cell.length_b   1.000
_cell.length_c   1.000
_cell.angle_alpha   90.00
_cell.angle_beta   90.00
_cell.angle_gamma   90.00
#
_symmetry.space_group_name_H-M   'P 1'
#
loop_
_entity.id
_entity.type
_entity.pdbx_description
1 polymer ?
#
loop_
_entity_poly.entity_id
_entity_poly.type
_entity_poly.pdbx_seq_one_letter_code
_entity_poly.pdbx_strand_id
1 'polypeptide(L)' 'MKSEREFTGTLLGFDDYVNIVLEDVTEFETTPQGVKKTKLAQTLLNGSNIAMLIPGSDGPESS' A
#
# COMPACT_ATOMS: atom_id res chain seq x y z
N MET A 1 -6.34 3.04 4.87
CA MET A 1 -5.99 2.55 6.22
C MET A 1 -6.55 3.52 7.24
N LYS A 2 -6.68 3.17 8.53
CA LYS A 2 -7.00 4.17 9.59
C LYS A 2 -5.91 5.26 9.73
N SER A 3 -4.79 5.10 9.04
CA SER A 3 -3.66 6.03 8.92
C SER A 3 -3.60 6.64 7.51
N GLU A 4 -2.97 7.80 7.41
CA GLU A 4 -2.63 8.54 6.18
C GLU A 4 -1.55 7.83 5.34
N ARG A 5 -1.67 6.51 5.19
CA ARG A 5 -0.70 5.65 4.49
C ARG A 5 -1.34 4.87 3.36
N GLU A 6 -0.65 4.86 2.24
CA GLU A 6 -1.00 4.12 1.03
C GLU A 6 0.20 3.28 0.58
N PHE A 7 -0.09 2.15 -0.05
CA PHE A 7 0.93 1.23 -0.54
C PHE A 7 0.60 0.87 -1.99
N THR A 8 1.58 1.02 -2.87
CA THR A 8 1.51 0.52 -4.25
C THR A 8 2.56 -0.56 -4.44
N GLY A 9 2.26 -1.55 -5.28
CA GLY A 9 3.16 -2.65 -5.56
C GLY A 9 2.46 -3.73 -6.38
N THR A 10 3.21 -4.74 -6.77
CA THR A 10 2.67 -5.89 -7.50
C THR A 10 2.06 -6.89 -6.53
N LEU A 11 0.76 -7.17 -6.67
CA LEU A 11 0.07 -8.17 -5.88
C LEU A 11 0.57 -9.57 -6.24
N LEU A 12 1.23 -10.23 -5.29
CA LEU A 12 1.68 -11.62 -5.44
C LEU A 12 0.63 -12.63 -4.96
N GLY A 13 -0.15 -12.27 -3.94
CA GLY A 13 -1.19 -13.13 -3.39
C GLY A 13 -1.85 -12.56 -2.15
N PHE A 14 -2.93 -13.21 -1.72
CA PHE A 14 -3.65 -12.88 -0.50
C PHE A 14 -4.27 -14.14 0.13
N ASP A 15 -4.66 -14.06 1.40
CA ASP A 15 -5.35 -15.13 2.13
C ASP A 15 -6.82 -14.78 2.43
N ASP A 16 -7.54 -15.69 3.08
CA ASP A 16 -8.96 -15.50 3.46
C ASP A 16 -9.19 -14.33 4.42
N TYR A 17 -8.14 -13.86 5.10
CA TYR A 17 -8.18 -12.69 5.99
C TYR A 17 -7.74 -11.40 5.29
N VAL A 18 -7.53 -11.46 3.97
CA VAL A 18 -7.06 -10.35 3.13
C VAL A 18 -5.70 -9.82 3.62
N ASN A 19 -4.86 -10.67 4.22
CA ASN A 19 -3.45 -10.34 4.32
C ASN A 19 -2.87 -10.41 2.92
N ILE A 20 -2.07 -9.41 2.54
CA ILE A 20 -1.62 -9.26 1.16
C ILE A 20 -0.10 -9.30 1.09
N VAL A 21 0.43 -10.10 0.16
CA VAL A 21 1.83 -10.08 -0.20
C VAL A 21 2.00 -9.19 -1.43
N LEU A 22 2.81 -8.14 -1.29
CA LEU A 22 3.20 -7.24 -2.38
C LEU A 22 4.70 -7.32 -2.65
N GLU A 23 5.09 -7.11 -3.92
CA GLU A 23 6.47 -6.91 -4.37
C GLU A 23 6.66 -5.50 -4.95
N ASP A 24 7.91 -5.04 -5.02
CA ASP A 24 8.29 -3.70 -5.52
C ASP A 24 7.50 -2.55 -4.89
N VAL A 25 7.36 -2.62 -3.56
CA VAL A 25 6.42 -1.79 -2.83
C VAL A 25 6.90 -0.35 -2.68
N THR A 26 5.97 0.59 -2.81
CA THR A 26 6.16 1.99 -2.46
C THR A 26 5.14 2.37 -1.39
N GLU A 27 5.62 2.74 -0.20
CA GLU A 27 4.81 3.33 0.85
C GLU A 27 4.75 4.86 0.65
N PHE A 28 3.53 5.39 0.68
CA PHE A 28 3.24 6.81 0.69
C PHE A 28 2.67 7.17 2.05
N GLU A 29 3.34 8.06 2.76
CA GLU A 29 2.86 8.60 4.03
C GLU A 29 2.56 10.08 3.83
N THR A 30 1.29 10.47 3.95
CA THR A 30 0.92 11.88 3.98
C THR A 30 1.30 12.45 5.34
N THR A 31 2.04 13.55 5.30
CA THR A 31 2.47 14.30 6.49
C THR A 31 2.07 15.76 6.30
N PRO A 32 2.03 16.58 7.36
CA PRO A 32 1.79 18.02 7.21
C PRO A 32 2.80 18.74 6.31
N GLN A 33 3.97 18.15 6.07
CA GLN A 33 5.04 18.69 5.23
C GLN A 33 4.97 18.20 3.77
N GLY A 34 4.03 17.29 3.46
CA GLY A 34 3.86 16.68 2.14
C GLY A 34 3.87 15.15 2.18
N VAL A 35 3.89 14.54 1.00
CA VAL A 35 3.89 13.08 0.85
C VAL A 35 5.31 12.54 0.88
N LYS A 36 5.61 11.71 1.87
CA LYS A 36 6.87 10.97 1.97
C LYS A 36 6.75 9.64 1.26
N LYS A 37 7.65 9.38 0.30
CA LYS A 37 7.72 8.10 -0.43
C LYS A 37 8.86 7.24 0.11
N THR A 38 8.59 5.99 0.41
CA THR A 38 9.59 5.01 0.85
C THR A 38 9.50 3.75 -0.01
N LYS A 39 10.63 3.32 -0.58
CA LYS A 39 10.71 2.04 -1.30
C LYS A 39 10.93 0.91 -0.32
N LEU A 40 10.11 -0.12 -0.43
CA LEU A 40 10.17 -1.35 0.35
C LEU A 40 10.35 -2.52 -0.62
N ALA A 41 10.98 -3.59 -0.14
CA ALA A 41 11.05 -4.84 -0.88
C ALA A 41 9.70 -5.58 -0.78
N GLN A 42 9.74 -6.91 -0.77
CA GLN A 42 8.55 -7.70 -0.49
C GLN A 42 7.96 -7.34 0.88
N THR A 43 6.66 -7.04 0.90
CA THR A 43 5.96 -6.58 2.10
C THR A 43 4.69 -7.39 2.30
N LEU A 44 4.48 -7.87 3.52
CA LEU A 44 3.23 -8.49 3.96
C LEU A 44 2.37 -7.44 4.66
N LEU A 45 1.22 -7.12 4.09
CA LEU A 45 0.25 -6.19 4.66
C LEU A 45 -0.80 -6.97 5.45
N ASN A 46 -1.08 -6.51 6.67
CA ASN A 46 -2.11 -7.09 7.51
C ASN A 46 -3.50 -6.62 7.04
N GLY A 47 -4.38 -7.57 6.71
CA GLY A 47 -5.71 -7.33 6.15
C GLY A 47 -6.64 -6.53 7.05
N SER A 48 -6.46 -6.58 8.37
CA SER A 48 -7.28 -5.81 9.32
C SER A 48 -7.07 -4.29 9.19
N ASN A 49 -5.96 -3.86 8.59
CA ASN A 49 -5.67 -2.44 8.37
C ASN A 49 -6.04 -1.98 6.94
N ILE A 50 -6.34 -2.91 6.03
CA ILE A 50 -6.67 -2.59 4.64
C ILE A 50 -8.10 -2.06 4.56
N ALA A 51 -8.26 -0.86 3.99
CA ALA A 51 -9.57 -0.23 3.83
C ALA A 51 -10.11 -0.31 2.40
N MET A 52 -9.21 -0.23 1.41
CA MET A 52 -9.55 -0.23 -0.01
C MET A 52 -8.38 -0.82 -0.81
N LEU A 53 -8.71 -1.48 -1.92
CA LEU A 53 -7.76 -2.00 -2.90
C LEU A 53 -8.15 -1.44 -4.27
N ILE A 54 -7.18 -0.84 -4.97
CA ILE A 54 -7.39 -0.22 -6.28
C ILE A 54 -6.45 -0.91 -7.28
N PRO A 55 -6.98 -1.80 -8.14
CA PRO A 55 -6.17 -2.44 -9.18
C PRO A 55 -5.66 -1.44 -10.21
N GLY A 56 -4.36 -1.50 -10.55
CA GLY A 56 -3.76 -0.70 -11.62
C GLY A 56 -3.50 0.78 -11.28
N SER A 57 -3.58 1.17 -10.01
CA SER A 57 -3.16 2.52 -9.58
C SER A 57 -1.65 2.58 -9.37
N ASP A 58 -1.03 3.68 -9.83
CA ASP A 58 0.39 3.99 -9.60
C ASP A 58 0.62 4.80 -8.31
N GLY A 59 -0.46 5.09 -7.58
CA GLY A 59 -0.45 5.75 -6.27
C GLY A 59 -1.25 7.05 -6.24
N PRO A 60 -1.08 7.87 -5.18
CA PRO A 60 -1.90 9.06 -4.96
C PRO A 60 -1.68 10.17 -6.01
N GLU A 61 -0.59 10.11 -6.78
CA GLU A 61 -0.31 11.09 -7.85
C GLU A 61 -0.98 10.77 -9.18
N SER A 62 -1.49 9.54 -9.37
CA SER A 62 -2.19 9.11 -10.58
C SER A 62 -3.71 9.14 -10.46
N SER A 63 -4.24 9.71 -9.36
CA SER A 63 -5.66 9.74 -9.02
C SER A 63 -6.32 11.08 -9.31
#